data_AF-A0AAW9BH67-F1
#
_entry.id   AF-A0AAW9BH67-F1
#
_cell.length_a   1.000
_cell.length_b   1.000
_cell.length_c   1.000
_cell.angle_alpha   90.00
_cell.angle_beta   90.00
_cell.angle_gamma   90.00
#
_symmetry.space_group_name_H-M   'P 1'
#
loop_
_entity.id
_entity.type
_entity.pdbx_description
1 polymer ?
#
loop_
_entity_poly.entity_id
_entity_poly.type
_entity_poly.pdbx_seq_one_letter_code
_entity_poly.pdbx_strand_id
1 'polypeptide(L)'
;MVKDWIPISHDNYKQVQGPFYHGTKANLAIGDLLTTGFISHFEDGRILKHIYFSALMEPAVWGAELAMSLSGLEGRGYIYIVEPTGPFEDDPNLTNKRFPGNPTQSYRTCEPLRIVGVVEDWEGHPVELIRGMLDSLEDLKRRGLHVIED
;
A
#
# COMPACT_ATOMS: atom_id res chain seq x y z
N MET A 1 -28.16 3.83 -11.49
CA MET A 1 -28.08 4.39 -10.12
C MET A 1 -26.63 4.36 -9.72
N VAL A 2 -25.99 5.50 -9.51
CA VAL A 2 -24.67 5.55 -8.89
C VAL A 2 -24.90 5.08 -7.46
N LYS A 3 -24.28 3.97 -7.08
CA LYS A 3 -24.31 3.51 -5.69
C LYS A 3 -23.51 4.55 -4.90
N ASP A 4 -24.12 5.19 -3.91
CA ASP A 4 -23.39 6.11 -3.04
C ASP A 4 -22.24 5.32 -2.39
N TRP A 5 -21.01 5.72 -2.69
CA TRP A 5 -19.83 5.14 -2.09
C TRP A 5 -19.73 5.67 -0.66
N ILE A 6 -19.57 4.75 0.30
CA ILE A 6 -19.42 5.07 1.71
C ILE A 6 -17.94 4.94 2.05
N PRO A 7 -17.27 6.00 2.55
CA PRO A 7 -15.90 5.92 3.00
C PRO A 7 -15.73 4.89 4.12
N ILE A 8 -14.63 4.16 4.07
CA ILE A 8 -14.25 3.23 5.13
C ILE A 8 -13.49 4.00 6.21
N SER A 9 -13.95 3.83 7.45
CA SER A 9 -13.41 4.42 8.66
C SER A 9 -13.32 3.39 9.78
N HIS A 10 -12.76 3.80 10.92
CA HIS A 10 -12.64 2.95 12.10
C HIS A 10 -13.98 2.42 12.64
N ASP A 11 -15.10 3.07 12.31
CA ASP A 11 -16.42 2.66 12.79
C ASP A 11 -17.08 1.60 11.90
N ASN A 12 -16.69 1.51 10.62
CA ASN A 12 -17.35 0.65 9.63
C ASN A 12 -16.41 -0.33 8.90
N TYR A 13 -15.11 -0.35 9.21
CA TYR A 13 -14.10 -1.19 8.55
C TYR A 13 -14.46 -2.68 8.44
N LYS A 14 -15.19 -3.21 9.43
CA LYS A 14 -15.66 -4.60 9.46
C LYS A 14 -16.63 -4.97 8.32
N GLN A 15 -17.14 -3.97 7.58
CA GLN A 15 -17.98 -4.19 6.41
C GLN A 15 -17.16 -4.61 5.18
N VAL A 16 -15.85 -4.36 5.18
CA VAL A 16 -14.94 -4.79 4.12
C VAL A 16 -14.33 -6.13 4.51
N GLN A 17 -14.38 -7.09 3.59
CA GLN A 17 -13.75 -8.39 3.75
C GLN A 17 -12.56 -8.52 2.79
N GLY A 18 -11.54 -9.22 3.27
CA GLY A 18 -10.38 -9.56 2.45
C GLY A 18 -10.67 -10.65 1.39
N PRO A 19 -9.63 -11.28 0.83
CA PRO A 19 -8.24 -11.19 1.27
C PRO A 19 -7.65 -9.79 1.11
N PHE A 20 -6.79 -9.41 2.04
CA PHE A 20 -6.02 -8.17 1.97
C PHE A 20 -4.57 -8.48 1.62
N TYR A 21 -3.94 -7.57 0.89
CA TYR A 21 -2.59 -7.70 0.37
C TYR A 21 -1.71 -6.53 0.81
N HIS A 22 -0.50 -6.86 1.22
CA HIS A 22 0.55 -5.90 1.55
C HIS A 22 1.80 -6.19 0.71
N GLY A 23 2.21 -5.23 -0.11
CA GLY A 23 3.44 -5.28 -0.88
C GLY A 23 4.60 -4.60 -0.16
N THR A 24 5.75 -5.26 -0.09
CA THR A 24 6.92 -4.72 0.61
C THR A 24 8.22 -5.33 0.11
N LYS A 25 9.34 -4.68 0.44
CA LYS A 25 10.69 -5.23 0.29
C LYS A 25 11.12 -6.14 1.45
N ALA A 26 10.41 -6.10 2.57
CA ALA A 26 10.76 -6.84 3.77
C ALA A 26 10.45 -8.33 3.62
N ASN A 27 11.42 -9.19 3.94
CA ASN A 27 11.23 -10.63 3.98
C ASN A 27 10.65 -11.04 5.34
N LEU A 28 9.34 -11.27 5.38
CA LEU A 28 8.54 -11.66 6.53
C LEU A 28 8.07 -13.11 6.43
N ALA A 29 7.79 -13.72 7.58
CA ALA A 29 7.24 -15.07 7.69
C ALA A 29 5.75 -15.04 8.06
N ILE A 30 5.03 -16.11 7.73
CA ILE A 30 3.66 -16.33 8.22
C ILE A 30 3.68 -16.38 9.75
N GLY A 31 2.76 -15.63 10.37
CA GLY A 31 2.67 -15.46 11.81
C GLY A 31 3.26 -14.14 12.32
N ASP A 32 4.12 -13.49 11.53
CA ASP A 32 4.70 -12.20 11.90
C ASP A 32 3.63 -11.11 12.03
N LEU A 33 3.93 -10.13 12.87
CA LEU A 33 3.15 -8.90 13.02
C LEU A 33 3.91 -7.73 12.41
N LEU A 34 3.38 -7.20 11.32
CA LEU A 34 3.83 -5.94 10.76
C LEU A 34 3.27 -4.81 11.63
N THR A 35 4.14 -3.93 12.11
CA THR A 35 3.80 -2.81 13.01
C THR A 35 4.18 -1.47 12.39
N THR A 36 3.71 -0.36 12.96
CA THR A 36 4.10 0.99 12.56
C THR A 36 5.51 1.32 13.06
N GLY A 37 6.12 2.40 12.58
CA GLY A 37 7.49 2.78 13.00
C GLY A 37 8.60 2.47 11.99
N PHE A 38 8.26 1.94 10.82
CA PHE A 38 9.21 1.75 9.71
C PHE A 38 9.42 3.04 8.91
N ILE A 39 10.57 3.16 8.24
CA ILE A 39 10.88 4.31 7.37
C ILE A 39 10.05 4.22 6.09
N SER A 40 9.45 5.34 5.67
CA SER A 40 8.67 5.49 4.45
C SER A 40 9.48 5.12 3.21
N HIS A 41 8.84 4.44 2.25
CA HIS A 41 9.45 4.16 0.95
C HIS A 41 9.53 5.41 0.06
N PHE A 42 8.66 6.39 0.27
CA PHE A 42 8.49 7.53 -0.65
C PHE A 42 9.16 8.83 -0.15
N GLU A 43 9.46 8.93 1.14
CA GLU A 43 10.10 10.11 1.73
C GLU A 43 11.21 9.71 2.71
N ASP A 44 12.43 10.20 2.46
CA ASP A 44 13.62 9.83 3.23
C ASP A 44 13.51 10.31 4.69
N GLY A 45 13.82 9.41 5.64
CA GLY A 45 13.77 9.68 7.08
C GLY A 45 12.38 9.78 7.74
N ARG A 46 11.27 9.70 6.98
CA ARG A 46 9.92 9.73 7.58
C ARG A 46 9.59 8.38 8.22
N ILE A 47 9.22 8.40 9.50
CA ILE A 47 8.66 7.23 10.18
C ILE A 47 7.18 7.13 9.84
N LEU A 48 6.74 6.00 9.27
CA LEU A 48 5.36 5.73 8.92
C LEU A 48 4.52 5.50 10.17
N LYS A 49 3.47 6.31 10.30
CA LYS A 49 2.42 6.18 11.32
C LYS A 49 1.38 5.13 10.95
N HIS A 50 1.26 4.81 9.66
CA HIS A 50 0.32 3.81 9.17
C HIS A 50 1.01 2.71 8.37
N ILE A 51 0.37 1.55 8.37
CA ILE A 51 0.65 0.42 7.47
C ILE A 51 -0.40 0.44 6.37
N TYR A 52 0.06 0.35 5.12
CA TYR A 52 -0.78 0.42 3.92
C TYR A 52 -1.02 -0.97 3.34
N PHE A 53 -2.26 -1.27 2.96
CA PHE A 53 -2.65 -2.54 2.38
C PHE A 53 -3.87 -2.36 1.47
N SER A 54 -4.26 -3.38 0.71
CA SER A 54 -5.40 -3.25 -0.21
C SER A 54 -6.16 -4.55 -0.37
N ALA A 55 -7.42 -4.49 -0.79
CA ALA A 55 -8.21 -5.67 -1.13
C ALA A 55 -8.00 -6.14 -2.59
N LEU A 56 -7.15 -5.46 -3.36
CA LEU A 56 -6.77 -5.81 -4.72
C LEU A 56 -5.28 -6.18 -4.79
N MET A 57 -4.90 -7.05 -5.72
CA MET A 57 -3.50 -7.44 -5.89
C MET A 57 -2.65 -6.30 -6.49
N GLU A 58 -3.21 -5.59 -7.47
CA GLU A 58 -2.52 -4.55 -8.24
C GLU A 58 -1.84 -3.46 -7.38
N PRO A 59 -2.51 -2.85 -6.37
CA PRO A 59 -1.83 -1.88 -5.49
C PRO A 59 -0.72 -2.51 -4.64
N ALA A 60 -0.86 -3.77 -4.24
CA ALA A 60 0.19 -4.48 -3.51
C ALA A 60 1.40 -4.80 -4.41
N VAL A 61 1.20 -5.12 -5.69
CA VAL A 61 2.29 -5.25 -6.67
C VAL A 61 3.08 -3.95 -6.77
N TRP A 62 2.40 -2.82 -6.96
CA TRP A 62 3.06 -1.50 -6.94
C TRP A 62 3.80 -1.23 -5.62
N GLY A 63 3.20 -1.58 -4.49
CA GLY A 63 3.82 -1.45 -3.17
C GLY A 63 5.14 -2.20 -3.06
N ALA A 64 5.19 -3.45 -3.54
CA ALA A 64 6.42 -4.27 -3.52
C ALA A 64 7.49 -3.69 -4.45
N GLU A 65 7.15 -3.37 -5.70
CA GLU A 65 8.11 -2.94 -6.71
C GLU A 65 8.68 -1.54 -6.44
N LEU A 66 7.84 -0.60 -5.99
CA LEU A 66 8.29 0.73 -5.61
C LEU A 66 9.15 0.67 -4.35
N ALA A 67 8.82 -0.19 -3.38
CA ALA A 67 9.64 -0.39 -2.18
C ALA A 67 11.06 -0.85 -2.55
N MET A 68 11.18 -1.81 -3.47
CA MET A 68 12.49 -2.29 -3.96
C MET A 68 13.25 -1.19 -4.69
N SER A 69 12.59 -0.55 -5.66
CA SER A 69 13.21 0.44 -6.54
C SER A 69 13.70 1.68 -5.77
N LEU A 70 12.87 2.22 -4.88
CA LEU A 70 13.21 3.41 -4.07
C LEU A 70 14.29 3.11 -3.01
N SER A 71 14.49 1.84 -2.67
CA SER A 71 15.55 1.40 -1.74
C SER A 71 16.86 1.02 -2.42
N GLY A 72 16.91 1.04 -3.75
CA GLY A 72 18.07 0.58 -4.51
C GLY A 72 18.38 -0.92 -4.35
N LEU A 73 17.38 -1.72 -4.00
CA LEU A 73 17.52 -3.17 -3.86
C LEU A 73 17.15 -3.88 -5.16
N GLU A 74 17.80 -5.01 -5.42
CA GLU A 74 17.46 -5.88 -6.56
C GLU A 74 16.34 -6.86 -6.22
N GLY A 75 15.46 -7.13 -7.19
CA GLY A 75 14.35 -8.06 -7.08
C GLY A 75 12.98 -7.37 -7.14
N ARG A 76 11.92 -8.18 -7.14
CA ARG A 76 10.53 -7.70 -7.27
C ARG A 76 9.85 -7.40 -5.93
N GLY A 77 10.45 -7.79 -4.81
CA GLY A 77 9.85 -7.66 -3.48
C GLY A 77 8.91 -8.82 -3.16
N TYR A 78 8.09 -8.64 -2.13
CA TYR A 78 7.21 -9.65 -1.55
C TYR A 78 5.79 -9.12 -1.45
N ILE A 79 4.82 -10.02 -1.66
CA ILE A 79 3.40 -9.74 -1.44
C ILE A 79 2.88 -10.72 -0.41
N TYR A 80 2.28 -10.19 0.65
CA TYR A 80 1.72 -10.97 1.74
C TYR A 80 0.21 -10.85 1.77
N ILE A 81 -0.45 -11.96 2.12
CA ILE A 81 -1.85 -11.93 2.56
C ILE A 81 -1.85 -11.56 4.04
N VAL A 82 -2.63 -10.54 4.39
CA VAL A 82 -2.62 -9.95 5.72
C VAL A 82 -4.00 -9.92 6.36
N GLU A 83 -4.03 -10.02 7.69
CA GLU A 83 -5.21 -9.79 8.50
C GLU A 83 -5.02 -8.56 9.40
N PRO A 84 -5.88 -7.52 9.28
CA PRO A 84 -5.88 -6.41 10.21
C PRO A 84 -6.25 -6.88 11.63
N THR A 85 -5.43 -6.50 12.61
CA THR A 85 -5.71 -6.81 14.02
C THR A 85 -6.64 -5.80 14.70
N GLY A 86 -6.91 -4.68 14.05
CA GLY A 86 -7.80 -3.63 14.52
C GLY A 86 -8.37 -2.77 13.39
N PRO A 87 -8.91 -1.59 13.72
CA PRO A 87 -9.58 -0.72 12.75
C PRO A 87 -8.65 -0.23 11.64
N PHE A 88 -9.24 0.06 10.48
CA PHE A 88 -8.57 0.69 9.35
C PHE A 88 -9.50 1.67 8.65
N GLU A 89 -8.95 2.49 7.79
CA GLU A 89 -9.66 3.49 7.00
C GLU A 89 -9.17 3.49 5.56
N ASP A 90 -9.91 4.16 4.67
CA ASP A 90 -9.46 4.38 3.29
C ASP A 90 -8.09 5.08 3.26
N ASP A 91 -7.23 4.67 2.33
CA ASP A 91 -5.97 5.35 2.08
C ASP A 91 -6.26 6.72 1.44
N PRO A 92 -5.97 7.84 2.12
CA PRO A 92 -6.23 9.17 1.57
C PRO A 92 -5.35 9.46 0.36
N ASN A 93 -4.21 8.79 0.18
CA ASN A 93 -3.32 9.02 -0.98
C ASN A 93 -3.90 8.46 -2.28
N LEU A 94 -4.86 7.54 -2.20
CA LEU A 94 -5.47 6.87 -3.37
C LEU A 94 -6.98 7.12 -3.49
N THR A 95 -7.61 7.60 -2.42
CA THR A 95 -9.06 7.84 -2.34
C THR A 95 -9.42 9.27 -2.71
N ASN A 96 -10.41 9.46 -3.60
CA ASN A 96 -10.86 10.78 -4.09
C ASN A 96 -9.75 11.67 -4.67
N LYS A 97 -8.64 11.08 -5.15
CA LYS A 97 -7.56 11.82 -5.81
C LYS A 97 -7.81 11.95 -7.31
N ARG A 98 -7.57 10.87 -8.06
CA ARG A 98 -7.78 10.85 -9.52
C ARG A 98 -9.20 10.45 -9.91
N PHE A 99 -9.83 9.59 -9.11
CA PHE A 99 -11.15 9.05 -9.35
C PHE A 99 -12.01 9.17 -8.08
N PRO A 100 -13.34 9.33 -8.21
CA PRO A 100 -14.24 9.33 -7.06
C PRO A 100 -14.20 8.00 -6.28
N GLY A 101 -14.23 8.10 -4.95
CA GLY A 101 -14.19 6.97 -4.03
C GLY A 101 -12.82 6.29 -3.94
N ASN A 102 -12.83 5.02 -3.55
CA ASN A 102 -11.64 4.18 -3.39
C ASN A 102 -11.66 3.00 -4.39
N PRO A 103 -11.45 3.24 -5.70
CA PRO A 103 -11.51 2.19 -6.72
C PRO A 103 -10.38 1.17 -6.59
N THR A 104 -9.24 1.56 -6.00
CA THR A 104 -8.10 0.68 -5.75
C THR A 104 -8.29 -0.16 -4.48
N GLN A 105 -9.36 0.08 -3.70
CA GLN A 105 -9.65 -0.58 -2.43
C GLN A 105 -8.42 -0.60 -1.53
N SER A 106 -7.77 0.56 -1.42
CA SER A 106 -6.54 0.76 -0.65
C SER A 106 -6.87 1.37 0.71
N TYR A 107 -6.22 0.87 1.75
CA TYR A 107 -6.52 1.17 3.15
C TYR A 107 -5.23 1.43 3.91
N ARG A 108 -5.39 2.05 5.07
CA ARG A 108 -4.30 2.24 6.04
C ARG A 108 -4.76 1.97 7.46
N THR A 109 -3.83 1.57 8.32
CA THR A 109 -4.10 1.32 9.74
C THR A 109 -2.90 1.68 10.62
N CYS A 110 -3.17 2.10 11.86
CA CYS A 110 -2.14 2.22 12.90
C CYS A 110 -1.93 0.90 13.67
N GLU A 111 -2.86 -0.04 13.54
CA GLU A 111 -2.84 -1.31 14.24
C GLU A 111 -2.00 -2.34 13.47
N PRO A 112 -1.43 -3.35 14.14
CA PRO A 112 -0.63 -4.36 13.46
C PRO A 112 -1.40 -5.12 12.36
N LEU A 113 -0.69 -5.52 11.31
CA LEU A 113 -1.17 -6.49 10.33
C LEU A 113 -0.50 -7.84 10.58
N ARG A 114 -1.29 -8.91 10.69
CA ARG A 114 -0.76 -10.27 10.79
C ARG A 114 -0.51 -10.84 9.41
N ILE A 115 0.68 -11.39 9.18
CA ILE A 115 0.98 -12.15 7.96
C ILE A 115 0.32 -13.52 8.06
N VAL A 116 -0.62 -13.82 7.16
CA VAL A 116 -1.34 -15.11 7.14
C VAL A 116 -1.05 -15.94 5.90
N GLY A 117 -0.40 -15.36 4.91
CA GLY A 117 0.02 -16.05 3.70
C GLY A 117 1.04 -15.26 2.89
N VAL A 118 1.66 -15.95 1.94
CA VAL A 118 2.58 -15.36 0.97
C VAL A 118 2.02 -15.62 -0.42
N VAL A 119 2.03 -14.59 -1.28
CA VAL A 119 1.69 -14.74 -2.69
C VAL A 119 3.00 -14.97 -3.44
N GLU A 120 3.25 -16.22 -3.87
CA GLU A 120 4.49 -16.57 -4.57
C GLU A 120 4.39 -16.32 -6.08
N ASP A 121 3.23 -16.58 -6.67
CA ASP A 121 2.99 -16.49 -8.11
C ASP A 121 2.21 -15.22 -8.45
N TRP A 122 2.95 -14.12 -8.62
CA TRP A 122 2.41 -12.84 -9.08
C TRP A 122 3.28 -12.28 -10.22
N GLU A 123 2.64 -11.62 -11.17
CA GLU A 123 3.31 -10.98 -12.30
C GLU A 123 3.61 -9.52 -11.95
N GLY A 124 4.87 -9.13 -12.14
CA GLY A 124 5.30 -7.75 -11.95
C GLY A 124 5.04 -6.89 -13.19
N HIS A 125 5.18 -5.58 -13.02
CA HIS A 125 5.04 -4.65 -14.11
C HIS A 125 6.24 -4.70 -15.07
N PRO A 126 6.04 -4.36 -16.35
CA PRO A 126 7.14 -4.10 -17.26
C PRO A 126 8.08 -3.03 -16.68
N VAL A 127 9.39 -3.21 -16.87
CA VAL A 127 10.42 -2.31 -16.35
C VAL A 127 10.20 -0.86 -16.81
N GLU A 128 9.72 -0.68 -18.04
CA GLU A 128 9.41 0.63 -18.61
C GLU A 128 8.27 1.33 -17.87
N LEU A 129 7.29 0.57 -17.39
CA LEU A 129 6.16 1.09 -16.62
C LEU A 129 6.61 1.52 -15.22
N ILE A 130 7.45 0.72 -14.57
CA ILE A 130 8.05 1.05 -13.26
C ILE A 130 8.89 2.33 -13.40
N ARG A 131 9.74 2.42 -14.42
CA ARG A 131 10.55 3.63 -14.68
C ARG A 131 9.68 4.87 -14.89
N GLY A 132 8.64 4.77 -15.72
CA GLY A 132 7.73 5.89 -15.95
C GLY A 132 7.02 6.36 -14.67
N MET A 133 6.68 5.43 -13.77
CA MET A 133 6.12 5.78 -12.46
C MET A 133 7.15 6.49 -11.58
N LEU A 134 8.38 5.98 -11.48
CA LEU A 134 9.46 6.61 -10.70
C LEU A 134 9.78 8.02 -11.20
N ASP A 135 9.86 8.21 -12.52
CA ASP A 135 10.07 9.52 -13.14
C ASP A 135 8.93 10.49 -12.80
N SER A 136 7.68 10.00 -12.79
CA SER A 136 6.51 10.80 -12.42
C SER A 136 6.53 11.20 -10.95
N LEU A 137 6.94 10.31 -10.05
CA LEU A 137 7.13 10.61 -8.63
C LEU A 137 8.24 11.65 -8.42
N GLU A 138 9.33 11.55 -9.17
CA GLU A 138 10.42 12.52 -9.11
C GLU A 138 9.98 13.91 -9.61
N ASP A 139 9.22 13.99 -10.71
CA ASP A 139 8.65 15.26 -11.20
C ASP A 139 7.73 15.91 -10.16
N LEU A 140 6.84 15.13 -9.54
CA LEU A 140 5.97 15.63 -8.46
C LEU A 140 6.78 16.19 -7.29
N LYS A 141 7.88 15.51 -6.92
CA LYS A 141 8.80 15.97 -5.87
C LYS A 141 9.49 17.28 -6.27
N ARG A 142 10.02 17.37 -7.49
CA ARG A 142 10.67 18.58 -8.02
C ARG A 142 9.72 19.79 -8.07
N ARG A 143 8.43 19.54 -8.32
CA ARG A 143 7.38 20.57 -8.35
C ARG A 143 6.80 20.91 -6.98
N GLY A 144 7.23 20.24 -5.91
CA GLY A 144 6.69 20.44 -4.56
C GLY A 144 5.25 19.96 -4.39
N LEU A 145 4.77 19.09 -5.28
CA LEU A 145 3.41 18.54 -5.27
C LEU A 145 3.34 17.13 -4.66
N HIS A 146 4.48 16.58 -4.25
CA HIS A 146 4.59 15.29 -3.58
C HIS A 146 4.12 15.38 -2.12
N VAL A 147 2.81 15.52 -1.94
CA VAL A 147 2.16 15.51 -0.63
C VAL A 147 1.75 14.08 -0.30
N ILE A 148 2.39 13.49 0.71
CA ILE A 148 1.99 12.21 1.28
C ILE A 148 1.21 12.49 2.56
N GLU A 149 -0.04 12.03 2.57
CA GLU A 149 -0.91 12.04 3.73
C GLU A 149 -0.67 10.75 4.52
N ASP A 150 0.19 10.86 5.55
CA ASP A 150 0.43 9.83 6.57
C ASP A 150 -0.10 10.30 7.92
#